data_AF-A0AAW8U8R2-F1
#
_entry.id   AF-A0AAW8U8R2-F1
#
_cell.length_a   1.000
_cell.length_b   1.000
_cell.length_c   1.000
_cell.angle_alpha   90.00
_cell.angle_beta   90.00
_cell.angle_gamma   90.00
#
_symmetry.space_group_name_H-M   'P 1'
#
loop_
_entity.id
_entity.type
_entity.pdbx_description
1 polymer ?
#
loop_
_entity_poly.entity_id
_entity_poly.type
_entity_poly.pdbx_seq_one_letter_code
_entity_poly.pdbx_strand_id
1 'polypeptide(L)'
;MKIGNKKIIYSKGLAFYAELEGQRLAKELADGWEIESINWFGFYKLKPVPKENSQVTIDFYPGKKADIPEYLEIYEAAGWEEITRYRNRYFIFKGPKEIESVYTDEESFSTRIKREHTWVLLNSFIPFFIGLLAILILKNQFFASFFGNHSALSFSVNAIVLFTLMFPLACILAIIYYKSIYLKRSSYFKQPQKFAIKQRFKRDVVLSLTLGGVVGGIIGFIFGYFNLF
;
A
#
# COMPACT_ATOMS: atom_id res chain seq x y z
N MET A 1 -13.81 13.37 -2.25
CA MET A 1 -14.31 14.59 -1.58
C MET A 1 -13.64 15.79 -2.22
N LYS A 2 -14.39 16.80 -2.68
CA LYS A 2 -13.80 18.08 -3.10
C LYS A 2 -13.78 19.02 -1.89
N ILE A 3 -12.62 19.56 -1.55
CA ILE A 3 -12.45 20.57 -0.48
C ILE A 3 -11.83 21.79 -1.15
N GLY A 4 -12.64 22.83 -1.34
CA GLY A 4 -12.23 24.00 -2.12
C GLY A 4 -11.72 23.59 -3.50
N ASN A 5 -10.50 24.00 -3.84
CA ASN A 5 -9.85 23.71 -5.12
C ASN A 5 -9.00 22.41 -5.12
N LYS A 6 -9.25 21.49 -4.18
CA LYS A 6 -8.53 20.21 -4.10
C LYS A 6 -9.53 19.06 -4.07
N LYS A 7 -9.13 17.92 -4.62
CA LYS A 7 -9.89 16.67 -4.55
C LYS A 7 -9.11 15.65 -3.72
N ILE A 8 -9.78 15.01 -2.77
CA ILE A 8 -9.22 13.95 -1.94
C ILE A 8 -9.90 12.62 -2.31
N ILE A 9 -9.08 11.61 -2.59
CA ILE A 9 -9.51 10.23 -2.82
C ILE A 9 -8.64 9.26 -2.01
N TYR A 10 -9.18 8.13 -1.59
CA TYR A 10 -8.40 7.10 -0.88
C TYR A 10 -7.68 6.18 -1.88
N SER A 11 -6.49 5.72 -1.51
CA SER A 11 -5.70 4.70 -2.22
C SER A 11 -6.35 3.33 -2.08
N LYS A 12 -6.34 2.54 -3.16
CA LYS A 12 -6.67 1.11 -3.07
C LYS A 12 -5.49 0.24 -2.61
N GLY A 13 -4.30 0.82 -2.46
CA GLY A 13 -3.09 0.15 -2.03
C GLY A 13 -2.06 0.01 -3.15
N LEU A 14 -0.99 0.82 -3.08
CA LEU A 14 0.05 0.88 -4.11
C LEU A 14 0.76 -0.47 -4.33
N ALA A 15 1.07 -1.20 -3.25
CA ALA A 15 1.83 -2.46 -3.32
C ALA A 15 1.09 -3.60 -4.07
N PHE A 16 -0.24 -3.59 -4.06
CA PHE A 16 -1.06 -4.69 -4.56
C PHE A 16 -1.94 -4.29 -5.75
N TYR A 17 -2.20 -3.00 -5.93
CA TYR A 17 -3.09 -2.44 -6.95
C TYR A 17 -2.45 -1.34 -7.78
N ALA A 18 -1.13 -1.35 -7.96
CA ALA A 18 -0.41 -0.34 -8.75
C ALA A 18 -1.05 -0.12 -10.13
N GLU A 19 -1.44 -1.19 -10.83
CA GLU A 19 -2.01 -1.12 -12.18
C GLU A 19 -3.44 -0.55 -12.17
N LEU A 20 -4.30 -1.01 -11.26
CA LEU A 20 -5.65 -0.47 -11.06
C LEU A 20 -5.63 1.00 -10.61
N GLU A 21 -4.68 1.38 -9.76
CA GLU A 21 -4.51 2.74 -9.30
C GLU A 21 -3.97 3.63 -10.42
N GLY A 22 -3.01 3.16 -11.23
CA GLY A 22 -2.56 3.87 -12.43
C GLY A 22 -3.71 4.17 -13.39
N GLN A 23 -4.56 3.18 -13.70
CA GLN A 23 -5.76 3.41 -14.52
C GLN A 23 -6.74 4.40 -13.90
N ARG A 24 -6.89 4.37 -12.59
CA ARG A 24 -7.78 5.30 -11.88
C ARG A 24 -7.22 6.72 -11.93
N LEU A 25 -5.91 6.90 -11.73
CA LEU A 25 -5.26 8.19 -11.82
C LEU A 25 -5.25 8.74 -13.26
N ALA A 26 -5.11 7.89 -14.28
CA ALA A 26 -5.26 8.30 -15.67
C ALA A 26 -6.67 8.84 -15.97
N LYS A 27 -7.72 8.21 -15.40
CA LYS A 27 -9.10 8.72 -15.50
C LYS A 27 -9.27 10.07 -14.79
N GLU A 28 -8.71 10.20 -13.60
CA GLU A 28 -8.72 11.46 -12.85
C GLU A 28 -8.02 12.58 -13.64
N LEU A 29 -6.89 12.28 -14.27
CA LEU A 29 -6.13 13.23 -15.10
C LEU A 29 -6.92 13.66 -16.35
N ALA A 30 -7.61 12.72 -17.01
CA ALA A 30 -8.51 13.01 -18.12
C ALA A 30 -9.70 13.91 -17.71
N ASP A 31 -10.11 13.82 -16.44
CA ASP A 31 -11.12 14.69 -15.83
C ASP A 31 -10.55 16.03 -15.32
N GLY A 32 -9.25 16.28 -15.50
CA GLY A 32 -8.56 17.50 -15.09
C GLY A 32 -8.06 17.48 -13.64
N TRP A 33 -7.77 16.31 -13.07
CA TRP A 33 -7.25 16.15 -11.72
C TRP A 33 -5.93 15.37 -11.71
N GLU A 34 -4.84 16.05 -11.40
CA GLU A 34 -3.52 15.42 -11.25
C GLU A 34 -3.24 15.16 -9.77
N ILE A 35 -2.64 14.00 -9.46
CA ILE A 35 -2.20 13.70 -8.10
C ILE A 35 -1.04 14.61 -7.70
N GLU A 36 -1.17 15.26 -6.55
CA GLU A 36 -0.14 16.14 -5.99
C GLU A 36 0.70 15.39 -4.95
N SER A 37 0.04 14.65 -4.05
CA SER A 37 0.74 13.93 -2.99
C SER A 37 -0.08 12.79 -2.40
N ILE A 38 0.62 11.91 -1.68
CA ILE A 38 0.08 10.79 -0.93
C ILE A 38 0.48 10.94 0.54
N ASN A 39 -0.50 10.94 1.44
CA ASN A 39 -0.21 11.01 2.88
C ASN A 39 0.04 9.62 3.49
N TRP A 40 0.47 9.59 4.75
CA TRP A 40 0.74 8.32 5.44
C TRP A 40 -0.49 7.40 5.49
N PHE A 41 -1.68 7.97 5.67
CA PHE A 41 -2.95 7.24 5.76
C PHE A 41 -3.48 6.73 4.40
N GLY A 42 -2.73 6.93 3.32
CA GLY A 42 -3.12 6.46 1.99
C GLY A 42 -4.18 7.32 1.31
N PHE A 43 -4.34 8.58 1.70
CA PHE A 43 -5.16 9.54 0.96
C PHE A 43 -4.32 10.27 -0.08
N TYR A 44 -4.87 10.37 -1.27
CA TYR A 44 -4.33 11.16 -2.36
C TYR A 44 -4.94 12.54 -2.34
N LYS A 45 -4.09 13.55 -2.42
CA LYS A 45 -4.49 14.93 -2.67
C LYS A 45 -4.27 15.21 -4.15
N LEU A 46 -5.31 15.67 -4.83
CA LEU A 46 -5.30 16.00 -6.25
C LEU A 46 -5.52 17.50 -6.43
N LYS A 47 -4.84 18.07 -7.44
CA LYS A 47 -4.94 19.46 -7.86
C LYS A 47 -5.61 19.55 -9.25
N PRO A 48 -6.33 20.63 -9.53
CA PRO A 48 -6.90 20.86 -10.86
C PRO A 48 -5.77 21.12 -11.86
N VAL A 49 -5.90 20.54 -13.05
CA VAL A 49 -5.02 20.73 -14.21
C VAL A 49 -5.88 20.76 -15.48
N PRO A 50 -5.36 21.26 -16.62
CA PRO A 50 -6.01 21.04 -17.90
C PRO A 50 -6.27 19.55 -18.14
N LYS A 51 -7.39 19.22 -18.78
CA LYS A 51 -7.72 17.83 -19.10
C LYS A 51 -6.65 17.25 -20.01
N GLU A 52 -6.04 16.17 -19.57
CA GLU A 52 -4.92 15.54 -20.27
C GLU A 52 -5.20 14.05 -20.43
N ASN A 53 -5.13 13.56 -21.66
CA ASN A 53 -5.46 12.17 -21.97
C ASN A 53 -4.19 11.31 -22.02
N SER A 54 -3.57 11.13 -20.86
CA SER A 54 -2.28 10.45 -20.72
C SER A 54 -2.39 9.10 -20.04
N GLN A 55 -1.41 8.23 -20.29
CA GLN A 55 -1.21 7.04 -19.47
C GLN A 55 -0.60 7.44 -18.13
N VAL A 56 -0.94 6.68 -17.09
CA VAL A 56 -0.32 6.80 -15.76
C VAL A 56 0.15 5.43 -15.33
N THR A 57 1.41 5.34 -14.92
CA THR A 57 2.00 4.14 -14.35
C THR A 57 2.52 4.42 -12.95
N ILE A 58 2.53 3.38 -12.11
CA ILE A 58 3.07 3.44 -10.76
C ILE A 58 4.17 2.40 -10.68
N ASP A 59 5.40 2.86 -10.43
CA ASP A 59 6.54 1.98 -10.27
C ASP A 59 7.09 1.93 -8.85
N PHE A 60 7.74 0.82 -8.50
CA PHE A 60 8.38 0.61 -7.22
C PHE A 60 9.90 0.56 -7.39
N TYR A 61 10.58 1.52 -6.78
CA TYR A 61 12.03 1.64 -6.78
C TYR A 61 12.65 1.03 -5.51
N PRO A 62 13.38 -0.10 -5.63
CA PRO A 62 14.00 -0.76 -4.48
C PRO A 62 15.38 -0.21 -4.11
N GLY A 63 15.97 0.66 -4.94
CA GLY A 63 17.37 1.10 -4.81
C GLY A 63 17.61 2.14 -3.70
N LYS A 64 18.82 2.71 -3.67
CA LYS A 64 19.19 3.71 -2.67
C LYS A 64 18.64 5.08 -3.06
N LYS A 65 18.42 5.95 -2.06
CA LYS A 65 17.92 7.30 -2.30
C LYS A 65 18.87 8.15 -3.16
N ALA A 66 20.18 7.92 -3.04
CA ALA A 66 21.21 8.63 -3.78
C ALA A 66 21.08 8.42 -5.31
N ASP A 67 20.65 7.23 -5.72
CA ASP A 67 20.59 6.77 -7.11
C ASP A 67 19.22 7.09 -7.76
N ILE A 68 18.38 7.88 -7.09
CA ILE A 68 17.06 8.27 -7.63
C ILE A 68 17.17 9.15 -8.89
N PRO A 69 18.10 10.13 -8.98
CA PRO A 69 18.23 10.93 -10.21
C PRO A 69 18.46 10.05 -11.44
N GLU A 70 19.38 9.09 -11.36
CA GLU A 70 19.68 8.13 -12.42
C GLU A 70 18.45 7.28 -12.80
N TYR A 71 17.66 6.87 -11.79
CA TYR A 71 16.41 6.16 -12.02
C TYR A 71 15.37 7.02 -12.76
N LEU A 72 15.28 8.31 -12.46
CA LEU A 72 14.37 9.24 -13.15
C LEU A 72 14.82 9.53 -14.57
N GLU A 73 16.12 9.64 -14.82
CA GLU A 73 16.69 9.82 -16.17
C GLU A 73 16.30 8.67 -17.11
N ILE A 74 16.26 7.43 -16.61
CA ILE A 74 15.80 6.26 -17.39
C ILE A 74 14.33 6.44 -17.83
N TYR A 75 13.48 6.93 -16.93
CA TYR A 75 12.07 7.16 -17.23
C TYR A 75 11.88 8.34 -18.19
N GLU A 76 12.61 9.44 -17.97
CA GLU A 76 12.58 10.63 -18.84
C GLU A 76 13.04 10.29 -20.25
N ALA A 77 14.14 9.53 -20.40
CA ALA A 77 14.62 9.05 -21.70
C ALA A 77 13.61 8.14 -22.42
N ALA A 78 12.75 7.44 -21.67
CA ALA A 78 11.65 6.64 -22.21
C ALA A 78 10.36 7.46 -22.45
N GLY A 79 10.38 8.78 -22.24
CA GLY A 79 9.26 9.69 -22.46
C GLY A 79 8.26 9.80 -21.31
N TRP A 80 8.61 9.29 -20.12
CA TRP A 80 7.78 9.41 -18.92
C TRP A 80 8.16 10.65 -18.10
N GLU A 81 7.15 11.35 -17.60
CA GLU A 81 7.30 12.49 -16.68
C GLU A 81 6.88 12.06 -15.26
N GLU A 82 7.69 12.38 -14.25
CA GLU A 82 7.31 12.16 -12.86
C GLU A 82 6.25 13.17 -12.40
N ILE A 83 5.10 12.66 -11.93
CA ILE A 83 4.06 13.49 -11.33
C ILE A 83 4.37 13.73 -9.85
N THR A 84 4.58 12.64 -9.11
CA THR A 84 4.83 12.65 -7.67
C THR A 84 5.37 11.31 -7.23
N ARG A 85 5.89 11.26 -5.99
CA ARG A 85 6.40 10.03 -5.37
C ARG A 85 5.97 9.90 -3.93
N TYR A 86 5.94 8.66 -3.44
CA TYR A 86 5.65 8.32 -2.06
C TYR A 86 6.79 7.52 -1.44
N ARG A 87 7.28 8.00 -0.28
CA ARG A 87 8.37 7.40 0.51
C ARG A 87 9.67 7.16 -0.25
N ASN A 88 9.91 7.85 -1.38
CA ASN A 88 11.04 7.57 -2.29
C ASN A 88 11.10 6.10 -2.74
N ARG A 89 9.93 5.49 -2.87
CA ARG A 89 9.76 4.07 -3.23
C ARG A 89 8.73 3.92 -4.33
N TYR A 90 7.58 4.54 -4.20
CA TYR A 90 6.54 4.50 -5.22
C TYR A 90 6.61 5.77 -6.03
N PHE A 91 6.88 5.65 -7.33
CA PHE A 91 6.93 6.76 -8.26
C PHE A 91 5.72 6.68 -9.18
N ILE A 92 5.09 7.82 -9.42
CA ILE A 92 3.91 7.93 -10.27
C ILE A 92 4.32 8.76 -11.47
N PHE A 93 4.24 8.13 -12.64
CA PHE A 93 4.64 8.74 -13.89
C PHE A 93 3.44 8.90 -14.81
N LYS A 94 3.44 9.95 -15.62
CA LYS A 94 2.55 10.11 -16.76
C LYS A 94 3.33 10.09 -18.06
N GLY A 95 2.66 9.72 -19.14
CA GLY A 95 3.24 9.73 -20.47
C GLY A 95 2.18 9.59 -21.57
N PRO A 96 2.55 9.84 -22.84
CA PRO A 96 1.70 9.62 -24.00
C PRO A 96 0.99 8.26 -24.02
N LYS A 97 -0.15 8.20 -24.71
CA LYS A 97 -1.00 7.00 -24.75
C LYS A 97 -0.40 5.77 -25.40
N GLU A 98 0.67 5.93 -26.15
CA GLU A 98 1.31 4.86 -26.93
C GLU A 98 2.66 4.46 -26.35
N ILE A 99 3.08 5.07 -25.24
CA ILE A 99 4.33 4.71 -24.59
C ILE A 99 4.27 3.26 -24.10
N GLU A 100 5.34 2.52 -24.41
CA GLU A 100 5.55 1.16 -23.95
C GLU A 100 5.93 1.12 -22.47
N SER A 101 5.74 -0.06 -21.86
CA SER A 101 6.21 -0.31 -20.51
C SER A 101 7.74 -0.20 -20.45
N VAL A 102 8.27 0.41 -19.39
CA VAL A 102 9.72 0.48 -19.11
C VAL A 102 10.32 -0.92 -18.90
N TYR A 103 9.48 -1.92 -18.57
CA TYR A 103 9.90 -3.31 -18.44
C TYR A 103 9.89 -4.01 -19.80
N THR A 104 11.06 -4.50 -20.21
CA THR A 104 11.26 -5.22 -21.48
C THR A 104 11.03 -6.72 -21.36
N ASP A 105 11.15 -7.27 -20.14
CA ASP A 105 11.00 -8.69 -19.84
C ASP A 105 10.20 -8.96 -18.54
N GLU A 106 9.67 -10.18 -18.43
CA GLU A 106 8.87 -10.62 -17.29
C GLU A 106 9.70 -10.80 -16.00
N GLU A 107 10.97 -11.17 -16.14
CA GLU A 107 11.85 -11.47 -15.01
C GLU A 107 12.19 -10.20 -14.21
N SER A 108 12.50 -9.10 -14.91
CA SER A 108 12.73 -7.78 -14.33
C SER A 108 11.50 -7.29 -13.55
N PHE A 109 10.31 -7.42 -14.14
CA PHE A 109 9.07 -7.03 -13.48
C PHE A 109 8.72 -7.93 -12.28
N SER A 110 8.94 -9.25 -12.41
CA SER A 110 8.80 -10.22 -11.31
C SER A 110 9.77 -9.90 -10.16
N THR A 111 11.01 -9.55 -10.48
CA THR A 111 12.03 -9.13 -9.51
C THR A 111 11.61 -7.87 -8.78
N ARG A 112 11.05 -6.88 -9.49
CA ARG A 112 10.46 -5.68 -8.87
C ARG A 112 9.33 -6.03 -7.91
N ILE A 113 8.38 -6.90 -8.28
CA ILE A 113 7.30 -7.35 -7.38
C ILE A 113 7.86 -8.05 -6.13
N LYS A 114 8.85 -8.93 -6.30
CA LYS A 114 9.49 -9.62 -5.16
C LYS A 114 10.15 -8.61 -4.21
N ARG A 115 10.89 -7.63 -4.74
CA ARG A 115 11.55 -6.59 -3.94
C ARG A 115 10.52 -5.70 -3.22
N GLU A 116 9.41 -5.38 -3.87
CA GLU A 116 8.28 -4.64 -3.28
C GLU A 116 7.68 -5.40 -2.10
N HIS A 117 7.39 -6.70 -2.26
CA HIS A 117 6.88 -7.56 -1.18
C HIS A 117 7.85 -7.67 -0.01
N THR A 118 9.14 -7.86 -0.28
CA THR A 118 10.17 -7.89 0.77
C THR A 118 10.22 -6.55 1.51
N TRP A 119 10.17 -5.43 0.79
CA TRP A 119 10.16 -4.12 1.41
C TRP A 119 8.91 -3.90 2.29
N VAL A 120 7.72 -4.26 1.81
CA VAL A 120 6.47 -4.19 2.59
C VAL A 120 6.58 -5.02 3.87
N LEU A 121 7.08 -6.25 3.76
CA LEU A 121 7.25 -7.14 4.91
C LEU A 121 8.27 -6.58 5.91
N LEU A 122 9.43 -6.11 5.46
CA LEU A 122 10.43 -5.52 6.36
C LEU A 122 9.91 -4.25 7.05
N ASN A 123 9.16 -3.40 6.34
CA ASN A 123 8.59 -2.19 6.93
C ASN A 123 7.39 -2.49 7.84
N SER A 124 6.77 -3.66 7.73
CA SER A 124 5.71 -4.10 8.65
C SER A 124 6.24 -4.33 10.08
N PHE A 125 7.55 -4.53 10.25
CA PHE A 125 8.15 -4.65 11.57
C PHE A 125 8.27 -3.31 12.33
N ILE A 126 8.18 -2.17 11.65
CA ILE A 126 8.19 -0.86 12.31
C ILE A 126 7.00 -0.72 13.28
N PRO A 127 5.73 -0.85 12.87
CA PRO A 127 4.61 -0.82 13.80
C PRO A 127 4.67 -1.98 14.82
N PHE A 128 5.19 -3.14 14.45
CA PHE A 128 5.41 -4.24 15.40
C PHE A 128 6.31 -3.84 16.57
N PHE A 129 7.47 -3.22 16.30
CA PHE A 129 8.37 -2.75 17.36
C PHE A 129 7.75 -1.61 18.17
N ILE A 130 6.94 -0.73 17.54
CA ILE A 130 6.16 0.28 18.26
C ILE A 130 5.16 -0.40 19.22
N GLY A 131 4.51 -1.47 18.80
CA GLY A 131 3.62 -2.29 19.64
C GLY A 131 4.34 -2.93 20.81
N LEU A 132 5.53 -3.50 20.59
CA LEU A 132 6.37 -4.05 21.66
C LEU A 132 6.76 -2.97 22.68
N LEU A 133 7.19 -1.80 22.21
CA LEU A 133 7.51 -0.68 23.09
C LEU A 133 6.27 -0.20 23.87
N ALA A 134 5.11 -0.16 23.23
CA ALA A 134 3.86 0.22 23.88
C ALA A 134 3.50 -0.74 25.02
N ILE A 135 3.73 -2.05 24.88
CA ILE A 135 3.52 -3.01 25.99
C ILE A 135 4.40 -2.67 27.20
N LEU A 136 5.67 -2.33 26.97
CA LEU A 136 6.59 -1.97 28.05
C LEU A 136 6.12 -0.71 28.78
N ILE A 137 5.66 0.30 28.02
CA ILE A 137 5.12 1.55 28.57
C ILE A 137 3.85 1.28 29.39
N LEU A 138 2.93 0.45 28.88
CA LEU A 138 1.67 0.14 29.54
C LEU A 138 1.84 -0.66 30.84
N LYS A 139 2.95 -1.39 31.00
CA LYS A 139 3.29 -2.09 32.25
C LYS A 139 3.78 -1.16 33.37
N ASN A 140 4.14 0.09 33.06
CA ASN A 140 4.53 1.04 34.09
C ASN A 140 3.33 1.33 35.01
N GLN A 141 3.58 1.40 36.32
CA GLN A 141 2.55 1.59 37.35
C GLN A 141 1.65 2.81 37.10
N PHE A 142 2.21 3.91 36.58
CA PHE A 142 1.44 5.10 36.27
C PHE A 142 0.39 4.82 35.17
N PHE A 143 0.82 4.25 34.04
CA PHE A 143 -0.06 3.96 32.91
C PHE A 143 -1.04 2.83 33.25
N ALA A 144 -0.59 1.79 33.96
CA ALA A 144 -1.46 0.71 34.41
C ALA A 144 -2.61 1.22 35.30
N SER A 145 -2.33 2.13 36.23
CA SER A 145 -3.35 2.76 37.07
C SER A 145 -4.30 3.64 36.26
N PHE A 146 -3.76 4.49 35.36
CA PHE A 146 -4.56 5.37 34.52
C PHE A 146 -5.53 4.59 33.63
N PHE A 147 -5.05 3.60 32.88
CA PHE A 147 -5.90 2.81 31.99
C PHE A 147 -6.80 1.83 32.75
N GLY A 148 -6.36 1.32 33.91
CA GLY A 148 -7.16 0.42 34.75
C GLY A 148 -8.46 1.06 35.27
N ASN A 149 -8.44 2.37 35.50
CA ASN A 149 -9.63 3.12 35.94
C ASN A 149 -10.61 3.45 34.79
N HIS A 150 -10.22 3.23 33.53
CA HIS A 150 -11.02 3.57 32.35
C HIS A 150 -11.15 2.38 31.39
N SER A 151 -12.18 1.55 31.60
CA SER A 151 -12.39 0.29 30.87
C SER A 151 -12.43 0.44 29.33
N ALA A 152 -13.18 1.42 28.81
CA ALA A 152 -13.27 1.66 27.36
C ALA A 152 -11.93 2.09 26.74
N LEU A 153 -11.16 2.90 27.48
CA LEU A 153 -9.86 3.38 27.04
C LEU A 153 -8.82 2.24 27.06
N SER A 154 -8.82 1.44 28.13
CA SER A 154 -8.00 0.24 28.24
C SER A 154 -8.27 -0.74 27.08
N PHE A 155 -9.54 -1.01 26.78
CA PHE A 155 -9.90 -1.86 25.64
C PHE A 155 -9.35 -1.31 24.31
N SER A 156 -9.54 -0.01 24.06
CA SER A 156 -9.09 0.64 22.83
C SER A 156 -7.57 0.59 22.65
N VAL A 157 -6.82 0.85 23.71
CA VAL A 157 -5.35 0.80 23.69
C VAL A 157 -4.85 -0.63 23.48
N ASN A 158 -5.42 -1.61 24.18
CA ASN A 158 -5.06 -3.01 23.99
C ASN A 158 -5.36 -3.50 22.56
N ALA A 159 -6.50 -3.11 21.99
CA ALA A 159 -6.85 -3.42 20.60
C ALA A 159 -5.83 -2.84 19.60
N ILE A 160 -5.40 -1.59 19.81
CA ILE A 160 -4.37 -0.94 18.97
C ILE A 160 -3.03 -1.68 19.09
N VAL A 161 -2.59 -2.00 20.31
CA VAL A 161 -1.35 -2.74 20.55
C VAL A 161 -1.39 -4.10 19.86
N LEU A 162 -2.47 -4.86 20.04
CA LEU A 162 -2.64 -6.15 19.37
C LEU A 162 -2.61 -6.02 17.85
N PHE A 163 -3.29 -5.01 17.29
CA PHE A 163 -3.25 -4.73 15.86
C PHE A 163 -1.82 -4.48 15.37
N THR A 164 -1.03 -3.68 16.10
CA THR A 164 0.36 -3.40 15.73
C THR A 164 1.26 -4.63 15.80
N LEU A 165 1.06 -5.51 16.79
CA LEU A 165 1.80 -6.76 16.91
C LEU A 165 1.45 -7.78 15.82
N MET A 166 0.19 -7.80 15.39
CA MET A 166 -0.29 -8.68 14.33
C MET A 166 0.02 -8.15 12.92
N PHE A 167 0.56 -6.93 12.80
CA PHE A 167 0.73 -6.27 11.51
C PHE A 167 1.66 -7.03 10.53
N PRO A 168 2.81 -7.61 10.94
CA PRO A 168 3.61 -8.43 10.04
C PRO A 168 2.88 -9.68 9.53
N LEU A 169 2.14 -10.36 10.41
CA LEU A 169 1.34 -11.52 10.03
C LEU A 169 0.26 -11.12 9.01
N ALA A 170 -0.42 -9.99 9.24
CA ALA A 170 -1.40 -9.45 8.29
C ALA A 170 -0.77 -9.17 6.92
N CYS A 171 0.43 -8.58 6.87
CA CYS A 171 1.17 -8.38 5.62
C CYS A 171 1.54 -9.69 4.93
N ILE A 172 1.99 -10.71 5.66
CA ILE A 172 2.31 -12.04 5.10
C ILE A 172 1.06 -12.67 4.47
N LEU A 173 -0.05 -12.68 5.21
CA LEU A 173 -1.32 -13.22 4.72
C LEU A 173 -1.80 -12.48 3.48
N ALA A 174 -1.69 -11.15 3.46
CA ALA A 174 -2.00 -10.35 2.27
C ALA A 174 -1.11 -10.74 1.08
N ILE A 175 0.21 -10.82 1.26
CA ILE A 175 1.14 -11.21 0.17
C ILE A 175 0.80 -12.60 -0.37
N ILE A 176 0.54 -13.59 0.50
CA ILE A 176 0.15 -14.95 0.09
C ILE A 176 -1.18 -14.92 -0.67
N TYR A 177 -2.17 -14.18 -0.16
CA TYR A 177 -3.46 -14.01 -0.82
C TYR A 177 -3.31 -13.42 -2.22
N TYR A 178 -2.60 -12.29 -2.37
CA TYR A 178 -2.41 -11.63 -3.67
C TYR A 178 -1.61 -12.49 -4.63
N LYS A 179 -0.58 -13.19 -4.15
CA LYS A 179 0.15 -14.18 -4.98
C LYS A 179 -0.78 -15.29 -5.47
N SER A 180 -1.68 -15.77 -4.64
CA SER A 180 -2.60 -16.87 -4.97
C SER A 180 -3.69 -16.45 -5.95
N ILE A 181 -4.28 -15.27 -5.75
CA ILE A 181 -5.38 -14.76 -6.60
C ILE A 181 -4.85 -14.18 -7.91
N TYR A 182 -3.65 -13.60 -7.91
CA TYR A 182 -3.04 -12.94 -9.06
C TYR A 182 -1.71 -13.57 -9.50
N LEU A 183 -1.68 -14.91 -9.55
CA LEU A 183 -0.48 -15.70 -9.91
C LEU A 183 0.24 -15.20 -11.17
N LYS A 184 -0.53 -14.81 -12.19
CA LYS A 184 0.01 -14.40 -13.50
C LYS A 184 0.27 -12.89 -13.60
N ARG A 185 0.35 -12.13 -12.50
CA ARG A 185 0.58 -10.67 -12.53
C ARG A 185 1.80 -10.30 -13.38
N SER A 186 2.90 -11.04 -13.24
CA SER A 186 4.15 -10.75 -13.95
C SER A 186 4.03 -10.85 -15.47
N SER A 187 3.25 -11.81 -15.98
CA SER A 187 3.04 -12.01 -17.42
C SER A 187 2.37 -10.84 -18.15
N TYR A 188 1.81 -9.86 -17.42
CA TYR A 188 1.20 -8.66 -17.99
C TYR A 188 2.13 -7.44 -18.00
N PHE A 189 3.44 -7.63 -17.81
CA PHE A 189 4.40 -6.52 -17.73
C PHE A 189 4.34 -5.55 -18.94
N LYS A 190 4.06 -6.05 -20.16
CA LYS A 190 3.87 -5.21 -21.36
C LYS A 190 2.54 -4.47 -21.39
N GLN A 191 1.52 -5.00 -20.74
CA GLN A 191 0.12 -4.53 -20.83
C GLN A 191 -0.52 -4.45 -19.44
N PRO A 192 0.00 -3.60 -18.54
CA PRO A 192 -0.49 -3.49 -17.16
C PRO A 192 -1.97 -3.09 -17.11
N GLN A 193 -2.46 -2.36 -18.11
CA GLN A 193 -3.86 -1.99 -18.23
C GLN A 193 -4.80 -3.19 -18.36
N LYS A 194 -4.40 -4.26 -19.07
CA LYS A 194 -5.22 -5.49 -19.16
C LYS A 194 -5.29 -6.21 -17.82
N PHE A 195 -4.22 -6.13 -17.03
CA PHE A 195 -4.18 -6.72 -15.70
C PHE A 195 -5.03 -5.94 -14.69
N ALA A 196 -5.01 -4.61 -14.75
CA ALA A 196 -5.81 -3.74 -13.89
C ALA A 196 -7.32 -4.09 -13.91
N ILE A 197 -7.87 -4.46 -15.07
CA ILE A 197 -9.28 -4.87 -15.20
C ILE A 197 -9.58 -6.17 -14.43
N LYS A 198 -8.58 -7.04 -14.26
CA LYS A 198 -8.71 -8.29 -13.50
C LYS A 198 -8.71 -8.06 -11.99
N GLN A 199 -8.18 -6.93 -11.53
CA GLN A 199 -8.11 -6.61 -10.10
C GLN A 199 -9.50 -6.27 -9.54
N ARG A 200 -9.99 -7.09 -8.59
CA ARG A 200 -11.33 -6.97 -7.99
C ARG A 200 -11.24 -6.46 -6.54
N PHE A 201 -10.88 -5.19 -6.38
CA PHE A 201 -10.67 -4.55 -5.07
C PHE A 201 -11.77 -4.84 -4.03
N LYS A 202 -13.06 -4.68 -4.39
CA LYS A 202 -14.18 -4.91 -3.45
C LYS A 202 -14.22 -6.36 -2.94
N ARG A 203 -14.07 -7.33 -3.84
CA ARG A 203 -14.03 -8.76 -3.49
C ARG A 203 -12.87 -9.05 -2.55
N ASP A 204 -11.69 -8.54 -2.90
CA ASP A 204 -10.46 -8.81 -2.17
C ASP A 204 -10.47 -8.19 -0.76
N VAL A 205 -11.10 -7.02 -0.59
CA VAL A 205 -11.33 -6.43 0.73
C VAL A 205 -12.23 -7.34 1.57
N VAL A 206 -13.36 -7.81 1.02
CA VAL A 206 -14.28 -8.70 1.76
C VAL A 206 -13.61 -10.02 2.14
N LEU A 207 -12.88 -10.65 1.20
CA LEU A 207 -12.19 -11.90 1.45
C LEU A 207 -11.04 -11.75 2.46
N SER A 208 -10.26 -10.67 2.36
CA SER A 208 -9.16 -10.43 3.32
C SER A 208 -9.68 -10.10 4.72
N LEU A 209 -10.78 -9.34 4.84
CA LEU A 209 -11.45 -9.11 6.14
C LEU A 209 -12.00 -10.40 6.73
N THR A 210 -12.61 -11.26 5.91
CA THR A 210 -13.13 -12.57 6.37
C THR A 210 -11.99 -13.46 6.84
N LEU A 211 -10.91 -13.56 6.07
CA LEU A 211 -9.72 -14.35 6.44
C LEU A 211 -9.09 -13.83 7.73
N GLY A 212 -8.94 -12.50 7.84
CA GLY A 212 -8.42 -11.86 9.04
C GLY A 212 -9.31 -12.11 10.27
N GLY A 213 -10.63 -12.07 10.11
CA GLY A 213 -11.59 -12.38 11.17
C GLY A 213 -11.50 -13.84 11.63
N VAL A 214 -11.38 -14.80 10.70
CA VAL A 214 -11.20 -16.22 11.03
C VAL A 214 -9.88 -16.47 11.76
N VAL A 215 -8.77 -15.94 11.24
CA VAL A 215 -7.45 -16.09 11.87
C VAL A 215 -7.44 -15.42 13.26
N GLY A 216 -7.96 -14.21 13.36
CA GLY A 216 -8.08 -13.49 14.63
C GLY A 216 -8.96 -14.23 15.64
N GLY A 217 -10.07 -14.83 15.21
CA GLY A 217 -10.96 -15.63 16.05
C GLY A 217 -10.29 -16.91 16.57
N ILE A 218 -9.54 -17.62 15.71
CA ILE A 218 -8.76 -18.80 16.12
C ILE A 218 -7.70 -18.42 17.15
N ILE A 219 -6.94 -17.34 16.88
CA ILE A 219 -5.93 -16.84 17.82
C ILE A 219 -6.61 -16.47 19.14
N GLY A 220 -7.67 -15.68 19.13
CA GLY A 220 -8.41 -15.29 20.32
C GLY A 220 -8.92 -16.49 21.13
N PHE A 221 -9.46 -17.50 20.45
CA PHE A 221 -9.92 -18.74 21.10
C PHE A 221 -8.76 -19.51 21.75
N ILE A 222 -7.63 -19.69 21.07
CA ILE A 222 -6.45 -20.39 21.61
C ILE A 222 -5.93 -19.64 22.85
N PHE A 223 -5.74 -18.33 22.76
CA PHE A 223 -5.24 -17.54 23.88
C PHE A 223 -6.18 -17.61 25.09
N GLY A 224 -7.50 -17.55 24.86
CA GLY A 224 -8.50 -17.69 25.93
C GLY A 224 -8.58 -19.09 26.53
N TYR A 225 -8.49 -20.14 25.72
CA TYR A 225 -8.57 -21.53 26.18
C TYR A 225 -7.36 -21.94 27.04
N PHE A 226 -6.17 -21.46 26.68
CA PHE A 226 -4.93 -21.78 27.40
C PHE A 226 -4.56 -20.77 28.50
N ASN A 227 -5.41 -19.78 28.81
CA ASN A 227 -5.12 -18.69 29.74
C ASN A 227 -3.74 -18.07 29.50
N LEU A 228 -3.37 -17.83 28.24
CA LEU A 228 -2.06 -17.30 27.89
C LEU A 228 -1.90 -15.81 28.21
N PHE A 229 -2.96 -15.15 28.69
CA PHE A 229 -2.98 -13.85 29.39
C PHE A 229 -4.21 -13.76 30.30
#